data_AF-A0A946UD74-F1
#
_entry.id   AF-A0A946UD74-F1
#
_cell.length_a   1.000
_cell.length_b   1.000
_cell.length_c   1.000
_cell.angle_alpha   90.00
_cell.angle_beta   90.00
_cell.angle_gamma   90.00
#
_symmetry.space_group_name_H-M   'P 1'
#
loop_
_entity.id
_entity.type
_entity.pdbx_description
1 polymer ?
#
loop_
_entity_poly.entity_id
_entity_poly.type
_entity_poly.pdbx_seq_one_letter_code
_entity_poly.pdbx_strand_id
1 'polypeptide(L)'
;TRQGCAIYDERPEDPCRTFVCGWLQADSPLPEQLRPDLSGVVVMLDRKWRGRRIIKATPAGWTIPPDTLEKLMALARERSLPLIYLENLQKDGRYIGYRQMGYGPPEFVQAVQRSIGPSDIRRI
;
A
#
# COMPACT_ATOMS: atom_id res chain seq x y z
N THR A 1 -20.24 20.15 -11.93
CA THR A 1 -19.61 19.02 -11.22
C THR A 1 -18.61 18.36 -12.14
N ARG A 2 -17.31 18.49 -11.89
CA ARG A 2 -16.31 17.63 -12.54
C ARG A 2 -15.56 16.93 -11.41
N GLN A 3 -16.04 15.74 -11.04
CA GLN A 3 -15.40 14.88 -10.04
C GLN A 3 -14.40 14.00 -10.79
N GLY A 4 -13.11 14.11 -10.44
CA GLY A 4 -12.04 13.31 -11.06
C GLY A 4 -10.94 14.12 -11.73
N CYS A 5 -9.90 13.41 -12.15
CA CYS A 5 -8.73 13.98 -12.82
C CYS A 5 -9.07 14.32 -14.28
N ALA A 6 -8.89 15.57 -14.70
CA ALA A 6 -9.28 16.03 -16.04
C ALA A 6 -8.44 15.45 -17.19
N ILE A 7 -7.32 14.78 -16.88
CA ILE A 7 -6.37 14.23 -17.86
C ILE A 7 -6.50 12.71 -18.01
N TYR A 8 -7.63 12.09 -17.62
CA TYR A 8 -7.73 10.63 -17.59
C TYR A 8 -7.46 10.00 -18.97
N ASP A 9 -7.96 10.63 -20.04
CA ASP A 9 -7.76 10.20 -21.43
C ASP A 9 -6.30 10.35 -21.91
N GLU A 10 -5.54 11.27 -21.30
CA GLU A 10 -4.14 11.56 -21.62
C GLU A 10 -3.15 10.77 -20.74
N ARG A 11 -3.64 9.97 -19.79
CA ARG A 11 -2.78 9.15 -18.94
C ARG A 11 -2.03 8.11 -19.79
N PRO A 12 -0.73 7.89 -19.53
CA PRO A 12 0.00 6.78 -20.14
C PRO A 12 -0.74 5.46 -19.95
N GLU A 13 -0.70 4.61 -20.97
CA GLU A 13 -1.35 3.29 -20.90
C GLU A 13 -0.79 2.49 -19.72
N ASP A 14 0.55 2.37 -19.65
CA ASP A 14 1.28 1.74 -18.56
C ASP A 14 2.03 2.78 -17.71
N PRO A 15 1.91 2.78 -16.38
CA PRO A 15 1.00 1.96 -15.57
C PRO A 15 -0.36 2.64 -15.31
N CYS A 16 -0.55 3.89 -15.76
CA CYS A 16 -1.62 4.72 -15.21
C CYS A 16 -3.04 4.25 -15.55
N ARG A 17 -3.27 3.65 -16.73
CA ARG A 17 -4.58 3.13 -17.15
C ARG A 17 -4.71 1.63 -16.90
N THR A 18 -3.62 0.88 -16.98
CA THR A 18 -3.60 -0.58 -16.79
C THR A 18 -3.47 -1.00 -15.31
N PHE A 19 -3.19 -0.09 -14.40
CA PHE A 19 -3.08 -0.42 -12.98
C PHE A 19 -4.41 -0.92 -12.40
N VAL A 20 -4.38 -2.14 -11.87
CA VAL A 20 -5.48 -2.76 -11.13
C VAL A 20 -5.03 -3.00 -9.70
N CYS A 21 -5.69 -2.34 -8.74
CA CYS A 21 -5.44 -2.59 -7.33
C CYS A 21 -6.07 -3.91 -6.89
N GLY A 22 -5.65 -4.43 -5.73
CA GLY A 22 -6.12 -5.71 -5.20
C GLY A 22 -7.63 -5.81 -5.07
N TRP A 23 -8.35 -4.71 -4.80
CA TRP A 23 -9.82 -4.73 -4.71
C TRP A 23 -10.50 -4.85 -6.08
N LEU A 24 -9.93 -4.25 -7.12
CA LEU A 24 -10.46 -4.30 -8.49
C LEU A 24 -10.06 -5.58 -9.26
N GLN A 25 -9.21 -6.43 -8.67
CA GLN A 25 -8.85 -7.71 -9.29
C GLN A 25 -10.09 -8.61 -9.40
N ALA A 26 -10.19 -9.35 -10.51
CA ALA A 26 -11.17 -10.41 -10.63
C ALA A 26 -11.01 -11.40 -9.46
N ASP A 27 -12.13 -11.81 -8.86
CA ASP A 27 -12.16 -12.69 -7.67
C ASP A 27 -11.33 -12.18 -6.50
N SER A 28 -11.28 -10.85 -6.30
CA SER A 28 -10.57 -10.25 -5.19
C SER A 28 -11.00 -10.87 -3.86
N PRO A 29 -10.04 -11.35 -3.03
CA PRO A 29 -10.34 -11.85 -1.70
C PRO A 29 -10.59 -10.72 -0.69
N LEU A 30 -10.58 -9.46 -1.12
CA LEU A 30 -10.76 -8.31 -0.24
C LEU A 30 -12.25 -8.07 0.00
N PRO A 31 -12.69 -7.94 1.26
CA PRO A 31 -14.07 -7.60 1.54
C PRO A 31 -14.39 -6.14 1.15
N GLU A 32 -15.67 -5.83 1.00
CA GLU A 32 -16.16 -4.50 0.57
C GLU A 32 -15.58 -3.36 1.41
N GLN A 33 -15.38 -3.57 2.71
CA GLN A 33 -14.87 -2.54 3.62
C GLN A 33 -13.40 -2.16 3.34
N LEU A 34 -12.69 -2.91 2.49
CA LEU A 34 -11.35 -2.56 2.01
C LEU A 34 -11.34 -1.81 0.69
N ARG A 35 -12.51 -1.48 0.11
CA ARG A 35 -12.61 -0.60 -1.06
C ARG A 35 -11.91 0.74 -0.76
N PRO A 36 -11.03 1.27 -1.64
CA PRO A 36 -10.12 2.36 -1.28
C PRO A 36 -10.78 3.65 -0.74
N ASP A 37 -11.95 4.02 -1.28
CA ASP A 37 -12.71 5.20 -0.84
C ASP A 37 -13.37 5.02 0.54
N LEU A 38 -13.63 3.77 0.96
CA LEU A 38 -14.19 3.45 2.27
C LEU A 38 -13.10 3.23 3.32
N SER A 39 -12.00 2.60 2.91
CA SER A 39 -10.96 2.10 3.80
C SER A 39 -9.81 3.09 4.01
N GLY A 40 -9.64 4.05 3.09
CA GLY A 40 -8.49 4.94 3.06
C GLY A 40 -7.19 4.25 2.67
N VAL A 41 -7.25 3.06 2.06
CA VAL A 41 -6.06 2.29 1.67
C VAL A 41 -6.20 1.63 0.30
N VAL A 42 -5.12 1.68 -0.49
CA VAL A 42 -4.97 0.89 -1.70
C VAL A 42 -4.17 -0.36 -1.35
N VAL A 43 -4.79 -1.53 -1.49
CA VAL A 43 -4.16 -2.83 -1.24
C VAL A 43 -3.68 -3.44 -2.56
N MET A 44 -2.52 -4.09 -2.56
CA MET A 44 -1.98 -4.87 -3.68
C MET A 44 -1.60 -6.26 -3.17
N LEU A 45 -2.04 -7.31 -3.89
CA LEU A 45 -1.90 -8.72 -3.49
C LEU A 45 -0.89 -9.51 -4.34
N ASP A 46 -0.49 -8.95 -5.47
CA ASP A 46 0.40 -9.53 -6.48
C ASP A 46 1.88 -9.11 -6.26
N ARG A 47 2.20 -8.48 -5.13
CA ARG A 47 3.53 -7.93 -4.86
C ARG A 47 4.43 -8.96 -4.19
N LYS A 48 5.71 -8.87 -4.55
CA LYS A 48 6.79 -9.60 -3.88
C LYS A 48 7.75 -8.63 -3.22
N TRP A 49 8.25 -9.00 -2.05
CA TRP A 49 9.34 -8.30 -1.37
C TRP A 49 10.47 -9.30 -1.12
N ARG A 50 11.64 -9.05 -1.73
CA ARG A 50 12.79 -9.98 -1.73
C ARG A 50 12.39 -11.42 -2.06
N GLY A 51 11.56 -11.59 -3.10
CA GLY A 51 11.07 -12.89 -3.57
C GLY A 51 9.89 -13.47 -2.79
N ARG A 52 9.59 -13.00 -1.57
CA ARG A 52 8.45 -13.45 -0.76
C ARG A 52 7.16 -12.73 -1.18
N ARG A 53 6.07 -13.45 -1.37
CA ARG A 53 4.74 -12.84 -1.59
C ARG A 53 4.32 -12.06 -0.35
N ILE A 54 3.74 -10.89 -0.56
CA ILE A 54 3.28 -10.01 0.50
C ILE A 54 1.91 -9.42 0.17
N ILE A 55 1.21 -8.97 1.20
CA ILE A 55 0.17 -7.97 1.04
C ILE A 55 0.86 -6.60 1.15
N LYS A 56 0.65 -5.71 0.18
CA LYS A 56 1.13 -4.33 0.26
C LYS A 56 -0.05 -3.38 0.44
N ALA A 57 0.03 -2.52 1.44
CA ALA A 57 -0.98 -1.51 1.75
C ALA A 57 -0.37 -0.10 1.63
N THR A 58 -1.04 0.80 0.92
CA THR A 58 -0.60 2.18 0.72
C THR A 58 -1.74 3.12 1.05
N PRO A 59 -1.56 4.11 1.94
CA PRO A 59 -2.64 5.03 2.30
C PRO A 59 -3.12 5.79 1.06
N ALA A 60 -4.43 5.93 0.93
CA ALA A 60 -5.06 6.77 -0.09
C ALA A 60 -5.05 8.27 0.31
N GLY A 61 -4.65 8.58 1.54
CA GLY A 61 -4.45 9.92 2.07
C GLY A 61 -3.18 10.01 2.93
N TRP A 62 -3.25 10.71 4.07
CA TRP A 62 -2.08 10.87 4.95
C TRP A 62 -1.71 9.61 5.73
N THR A 63 -2.70 8.85 6.21
CA THR A 63 -2.47 7.66 7.00
C THR A 63 -3.47 6.57 6.66
N ILE A 64 -3.15 5.33 7.00
CA ILE A 64 -4.11 4.23 7.00
C ILE A 64 -4.91 4.36 8.31
N PRO A 65 -6.25 4.41 8.27
CA PRO A 65 -7.06 4.43 9.48
C PRO A 65 -6.74 3.23 10.39
N PRO A 66 -6.66 3.40 11.73
CA PRO A 66 -6.29 2.32 12.65
C PRO A 66 -7.15 1.06 12.48
N ASP A 67 -8.48 1.19 12.43
CA ASP A 67 -9.40 0.06 12.22
C ASP A 67 -9.15 -0.66 10.88
N THR A 68 -8.79 0.10 9.84
CA THR A 68 -8.41 -0.48 8.54
C THR A 68 -7.10 -1.25 8.66
N LEU A 69 -6.12 -0.72 9.39
CA LEU A 69 -4.83 -1.41 9.60
C LEU A 69 -5.02 -2.72 10.38
N GLU A 70 -5.86 -2.73 11.41
CA GLU A 70 -6.18 -3.96 12.15
C GLU A 70 -6.80 -5.03 11.25
N LYS A 71 -7.72 -4.65 10.37
CA LYS A 71 -8.32 -5.55 9.37
C LYS A 71 -7.27 -6.09 8.39
N LEU A 72 -6.33 -5.26 7.95
CA LEU A 72 -5.23 -5.69 7.09
C LEU A 72 -4.30 -6.67 7.81
N MET A 73 -4.01 -6.45 9.10
CA MET A 73 -3.23 -7.39 9.90
C MET A 73 -3.98 -8.71 10.09
N ALA A 74 -5.31 -8.68 10.27
CA ALA A 74 -6.15 -9.87 10.32
C ALA A 74 -6.12 -10.67 9.00
N LEU A 75 -6.30 -9.99 7.87
CA LEU A 75 -6.20 -10.60 6.54
C LEU A 75 -4.81 -11.22 6.31
N ALA A 76 -3.74 -10.53 6.71
CA ALA A 76 -2.38 -11.04 6.62
C ALA A 76 -2.18 -12.34 7.42
N ARG A 77 -2.74 -12.40 8.64
CA ARG A 77 -2.73 -13.61 9.47
C ARG A 77 -3.52 -14.74 8.81
N GLU A 78 -4.76 -14.48 8.38
CA GLU A 78 -5.64 -15.46 7.75
C GLU A 78 -4.99 -16.08 6.50
N ARG A 79 -4.35 -15.25 5.67
CA ARG A 79 -3.69 -15.69 4.44
C ARG A 79 -2.28 -16.23 4.65
N SER A 80 -1.76 -16.18 5.88
CA SER A 80 -0.37 -16.52 6.19
C SER A 80 0.65 -15.79 5.31
N LEU A 81 0.36 -14.52 4.99
CA LEU A 81 1.22 -13.66 4.19
C LEU A 81 1.72 -12.50 5.05
N PRO A 82 3.01 -12.12 4.95
CA PRO A 82 3.47 -10.88 5.56
C PRO A 82 2.79 -9.66 4.93
N LEU A 83 2.62 -8.63 5.73
CA LEU A 83 2.09 -7.33 5.31
C LEU A 83 3.22 -6.30 5.31
N ILE A 84 3.26 -5.51 4.25
CA ILE A 84 4.01 -4.26 4.21
C ILE A 84 3.01 -3.13 4.08
N TYR A 85 3.10 -2.13 4.95
CA TYR A 85 2.29 -0.93 4.86
C TYR A 85 3.16 0.32 4.92
N LEU A 86 2.67 1.41 4.33
CA LEU A 86 3.37 2.70 4.31
C LEU A 86 2.74 3.66 5.31
N GLU A 87 3.58 4.41 6.00
CA GLU A 87 3.20 5.58 6.77
C GLU A 87 3.77 6.81 6.05
N ASN A 88 2.92 7.73 5.61
CA ASN A 88 3.41 8.97 5.04
C ASN A 88 3.95 9.87 6.16
N LEU A 89 5.12 10.47 5.91
CA LEU A 89 5.76 11.41 6.81
C LEU A 89 5.40 12.83 6.39
N GLN A 90 5.03 13.66 7.37
CA GLN A 90 4.63 15.03 7.17
C GLN A 90 5.44 15.97 8.07
N LYS A 91 5.76 17.15 7.55
CA LYS A 91 6.28 18.29 8.30
C LYS A 91 5.57 19.56 7.84
N ASP A 92 5.01 20.31 8.78
CA ASP A 92 4.30 21.58 8.49
C ASP A 92 3.22 21.45 7.40
N GLY A 93 2.42 20.39 7.46
CA GLY A 93 1.37 20.13 6.47
C GLY A 93 1.86 19.55 5.15
N ARG A 94 3.17 19.39 4.94
CA ARG A 94 3.76 18.94 3.67
C ARG A 94 4.29 17.52 3.75
N TYR A 95 4.05 16.75 2.70
CA TYR A 95 4.63 15.44 2.51
C TYR A 95 6.16 15.55 2.40
N ILE A 96 6.89 14.79 3.22
CA ILE A 96 8.36 14.75 3.20
C ILE A 96 8.92 13.36 2.89
N GLY A 97 8.06 12.36 2.71
CA GLY A 97 8.46 10.99 2.41
C GLY A 97 7.52 9.99 3.04
N TYR A 98 7.97 8.74 3.12
CA TYR A 98 7.22 7.67 3.77
C TYR A 98 8.17 6.76 4.54
N ARG A 99 7.63 6.08 5.55
CA ARG A 99 8.28 4.96 6.22
C ARG A 99 7.58 3.67 5.82
N GLN A 100 8.36 2.64 5.54
CA GLN A 100 7.86 1.31 5.28
C GLN A 100 7.84 0.50 6.57
N MET A 101 6.68 -0.06 6.88
CA MET A 101 6.45 -0.88 8.07
C MET A 101 6.17 -2.32 7.67
N GLY A 102 6.66 -3.27 8.46
CA GLY A 102 6.46 -4.71 8.26
C GLY A 102 5.59 -5.31 9.37
N TYR A 103 4.72 -6.23 8.99
CA TYR A 103 3.94 -7.06 9.91
C TYR A 103 3.99 -8.53 9.45
N GLY A 104 4.14 -9.45 10.41
CA GLY A 104 4.27 -10.88 10.15
C GLY A 104 5.37 -11.50 11.01
N PRO A 105 6.04 -12.57 10.53
CA PRO A 105 7.10 -13.25 11.26
C PRO A 105 8.21 -12.30 11.73
N PRO A 106 8.79 -12.51 12.93
CA PRO A 106 9.79 -11.58 13.50
C PRO A 106 10.98 -11.31 12.58
N GLU A 107 11.46 -12.33 11.86
CA GLU A 107 12.58 -12.19 10.92
C GLU A 107 12.22 -11.29 9.73
N PHE A 108 10.96 -11.33 9.29
CA PHE A 108 10.46 -10.45 8.25
C PHE A 108 10.38 -9.00 8.72
N VAL A 109 9.83 -8.77 9.93
CA VAL A 109 9.71 -7.42 10.51
C VAL A 109 11.09 -6.78 10.67
N GLN A 110 12.05 -7.52 11.21
CA GLN A 110 13.44 -7.04 11.35
C GLN A 110 14.07 -6.74 9.98
N ALA A 111 13.82 -7.57 8.97
CA ALA A 111 14.35 -7.36 7.63
C ALA A 111 13.77 -6.10 6.96
N VAL A 112 12.49 -5.79 7.18
CA VAL A 112 11.86 -4.55 6.70
C VAL A 112 12.43 -3.34 7.45
N GLN A 113 12.55 -3.42 8.78
CA GLN A 113 13.09 -2.34 9.60
C GLN A 113 14.53 -1.95 9.22
N ARG A 114 15.35 -2.93 8.82
CA ARG A 114 16.74 -2.72 8.39
C ARG A 114 16.86 -2.40 6.90
N SER A 115 15.76 -2.35 6.16
CA SER A 115 15.81 -2.04 4.73
C SER A 115 15.97 -0.54 4.52
N ILE A 116 17.00 -0.15 3.78
CA ILE A 116 17.17 1.20 3.26
C ILE A 116 16.07 1.39 2.20
N GLY A 117 15.19 2.37 2.41
CA GLY A 117 14.15 2.71 1.45
C GLY A 117 14.73 3.43 0.23
N PRO A 118 14.02 3.46 -0.92
CA PRO A 118 14.46 4.24 -2.08
C PRO A 118 14.68 5.73 -1.78
N SER A 119 13.94 6.29 -0.81
CA SER A 119 14.11 7.66 -0.31
C SER A 119 15.45 7.90 0.41
N ASP A 120 16.09 6.85 0.88
CA ASP A 120 17.32 6.91 1.68
C ASP A 120 18.57 6.80 0.79
N ILE A 121 18.39 6.62 -0.53
CA ILE A 121 19.47 6.51 -1.51
C ILE A 121 19.53 7.81 -2.33
N ARG A 122 20.48 8.69 -2.01
CA ARG A 122 20.88 9.75 -2.94
C ARG A 122 21.77 9.16 -4.04
N ARG A 123 21.29 9.14 -5.27
CA ARG A 123 22.12 8.85 -6.44
C ARG A 123 22.81 10.14 -6.89
N ILE A 124 24.12 10.07 -7.11
CA ILE A 124 24.94 11.12 -7.75
C ILE A 124 24.88 10.99 -9.26
#